data_AF-A0A8S2WPQ7-F1
#
_entry.id   AF-A0A8S2WPQ7-F1
#
_cell.length_a   1.000
_cell.length_b   1.000
_cell.length_c   1.000
_cell.angle_alpha   90.00
_cell.angle_beta   90.00
_cell.angle_gamma   90.00
#
_symmetry.space_group_name_H-M   'P 1'
#
loop_
_entity.id
_entity.type
_entity.pdbx_description
1 polymer ?
#
loop_
_entity_poly.entity_id
_entity_poly.type
_entity_poly.pdbx_seq_one_letter_code
_entity_poly.pdbx_strand_id
1 'polypeptide(L)' 'IKLAALEQTCTIHESVDLFESEHKKKIEGKLEIKLRIKEALGQTKASDILPQRWLVIDRFEESVSSIVHI' A
#
# COMPACT_ATOMS: atom_id res chain seq x y z
N ILE A 1 -7.47 -9.30 -12.13
CA ILE A 1 -6.38 -8.71 -11.32
C ILE A 1 -6.42 -7.20 -11.50
N LYS A 2 -6.62 -6.41 -10.44
CA LYS A 2 -6.57 -4.94 -10.54
C LYS A 2 -5.11 -4.49 -10.42
N LEU A 3 -4.67 -3.54 -11.25
CA LEU A 3 -3.28 -3.07 -11.25
C LEU A 3 -3.00 -1.94 -10.25
N ALA A 4 -4.02 -1.44 -9.54
CA ALA A 4 -3.88 -0.30 -8.62
C ALA A 4 -2.81 -0.50 -7.53
N ALA A 5 -2.59 -1.73 -7.07
CA ALA A 5 -1.54 -2.03 -6.10
C ALA A 5 -0.12 -1.72 -6.62
N LEU A 6 0.07 -1.68 -7.95
CA LEU A 6 1.35 -1.31 -8.58
C LEU A 6 1.67 0.18 -8.49
N GLU A 7 0.73 1.02 -8.05
CA GLU A 7 1.01 2.43 -7.77
C GLU A 7 1.96 2.57 -6.58
N GLN A 8 1.86 1.68 -5.59
CA GLN A 8 2.62 1.77 -4.33
C GLN A 8 3.67 0.65 -4.21
N THR A 9 3.52 -0.44 -4.95
CA THR A 9 4.38 -1.63 -4.82
C THR A 9 4.91 -2.09 -6.18
N CYS A 10 6.02 -2.83 -6.21
CA CYS A 10 6.59 -3.35 -7.46
C CYS A 10 6.09 -4.76 -7.81
N THR A 11 5.29 -5.38 -6.94
CA THR A 11 4.90 -6.78 -7.10
C THR A 11 3.47 -7.02 -6.63
N ILE A 12 2.69 -7.72 -7.45
CA ILE A 12 1.43 -8.33 -7.05
C ILE A 12 1.64 -9.84 -7.07
N HIS A 13 1.32 -10.53 -5.98
CA HIS A 13 1.34 -11.99 -5.92
C HIS A 13 0.06 -12.44 -5.20
N GLU A 14 -0.87 -13.03 -5.96
CA GLU A 14 -2.18 -13.42 -5.43
C GLU A 14 -2.70 -14.70 -6.10
N SER A 15 -3.66 -15.34 -5.44
CA SER A 15 -4.42 -16.46 -5.97
C SER A 15 -5.87 -16.03 -6.16
N VAL A 16 -6.39 -16.13 -7.38
CA VAL A 16 -7.74 -15.70 -7.73
C VAL A 16 -8.62 -16.88 -8.09
N ASP A 17 -9.91 -16.75 -7.76
CA ASP A 17 -10.92 -17.69 -8.22
C ASP A 17 -11.15 -17.54 -9.73
N LEU A 18 -11.45 -18.66 -10.39
CA LEU A 18 -11.85 -18.66 -11.79
C LEU A 18 -13.33 -18.29 -11.93
N PHE A 19 -13.66 -17.53 -12.97
CA PHE A 19 -15.03 -17.12 -13.26
C PHE A 19 -15.35 -17.34 -14.74
N GLU A 20 -16.59 -17.73 -15.01
CA GLU A 20 -17.13 -17.79 -16.37
C GLU A 20 -17.33 -16.38 -16.93
N SER A 21 -16.93 -16.16 -18.18
CA SER A 21 -16.91 -14.83 -18.80
C SER A 21 -18.30 -14.21 -18.96
N GLU A 22 -19.32 -15.01 -19.28
CA GLU A 22 -20.65 -14.50 -19.61
C GLU A 22 -21.55 -14.33 -18.38
N HIS A 23 -21.51 -15.28 -17.45
CA HIS A 23 -22.44 -15.32 -16.32
C HIS A 23 -21.82 -14.88 -14.98
N LYS A 24 -20.53 -14.48 -14.98
CA LYS A 24 -19.76 -14.13 -13.76
C LYS A 24 -19.88 -15.18 -12.65
N LYS A 25 -20.18 -16.43 -13.03
CA LYS A 25 -20.32 -17.54 -12.12
C LYS A 25 -18.92 -18.03 -11.73
N LYS A 26 -18.67 -18.20 -10.44
CA LYS A 26 -17.43 -18.79 -9.95
C LYS A 26 -17.35 -20.25 -10.41
N ILE A 27 -16.20 -20.64 -10.97
CA ILE A 27 -15.89 -22.00 -11.39
C ILE A 27 -14.88 -22.61 -10.39
N GLU A 28 -14.84 -23.94 -10.33
CA GLU A 28 -13.85 -24.66 -9.53
C GLU A 28 -12.42 -24.39 -10.03
N GLY A 29 -11.48 -24.33 -9.09
CA GLY A 29 -10.07 -24.06 -9.35
C GLY A 29 -9.64 -22.64 -8.99
N LYS A 30 -8.33 -22.48 -8.83
CA LYS A 30 -7.69 -21.19 -8.54
C LYS A 30 -6.53 -20.97 -9.49
N LEU A 31 -6.28 -19.72 -9.83
CA LEU A 31 -5.13 -19.30 -10.60
C LEU A 31 -4.20 -18.48 -9.73
N GLU A 32 -2.97 -18.96 -9.54
CA GLU A 32 -1.90 -18.20 -8.88
C GLU A 32 -1.17 -17.33 -9.91
N ILE A 33 -1.02 -16.04 -9.60
CA ILE A 33 -0.42 -15.04 -10.50
C ILE A 33 0.61 -14.24 -9.72
N LYS A 34 1.76 -13.98 -10.37
CA LYS A 34 2.77 -13.03 -9.90
C LYS A 34 3.11 -12.03 -11.00
N LEU A 35 2.77 -10.77 -10.77
CA LEU A 35 3.12 -9.63 -11.62
C LEU A 35 4.25 -8.85 -10.98
N ARG A 36 5.23 -8.44 -11.78
CA ARG A 36 6.40 -7.68 -11.33
C ARG A 36 6.69 -6.55 -12.31
N ILE A 37 6.94 -5.37 -11.77
CA ILE A 37 7.44 -4.22 -12.50
C ILE A 37 8.73 -3.73 -11.86
N LYS A 38 9.52 -2.96 -12.61
CA LYS A 38 10.82 -2.46 -12.13
C LYS A 38 10.66 -1.45 -11.00
N GLU A 39 9.74 -0.50 -11.18
CA GLU A 39 9.49 0.63 -10.27
C GLU A 39 7.97 0.83 -10.16
N ALA A 40 7.50 1.21 -8.96
CA ALA A 40 6.08 1.43 -8.71
C ALA A 40 5.57 2.64 -9.50
N LEU A 41 4.36 2.55 -10.06
CA LEU A 41 3.82 3.54 -11.01
C LEU A 41 3.51 4.89 -10.36
N GLY A 42 3.23 4.91 -9.06
CA GLY A 42 2.95 6.13 -8.30
C GLY A 42 4.20 6.89 -7.89
N GLN A 43 5.39 6.43 -8.30
CA GLN A 43 6.62 7.17 -8.07
C GLN A 43 6.65 8.42 -8.94
N THR A 44 6.25 9.55 -8.35
CA THR A 44 6.43 10.88 -8.94
C THR A 44 7.78 11.43 -8.48
N LYS A 45 8.31 12.49 -9.11
CA LYS A 45 9.53 13.17 -8.62
C LYS A 45 9.47 13.56 -7.13
N ALA A 46 8.26 13.66 -6.55
CA ALA A 46 8.06 13.91 -5.12
C ALA A 46 8.32 12.69 -4.22
N SER A 47 8.01 11.46 -4.67
CA SER A 47 8.29 10.26 -3.88
C SER A 47 9.77 9.96 -3.76
N ASP A 48 10.59 10.40 -4.72
CA ASP A 48 12.06 10.33 -4.64
C ASP A 48 12.62 11.27 -3.55
N ILE A 49 11.88 12.34 -3.23
CA ILE A 49 12.26 13.33 -2.21
C ILE A 49 11.85 12.88 -0.80
N LEU A 50 10.78 12.08 -0.65
CA LEU A 50 10.31 11.59 0.65
C LEU A 50 11.37 10.86 1.49
N PRO A 51 12.15 9.89 0.96
CA PRO A 51 13.21 9.26 1.75
C PRO A 51 14.33 10.24 2.13
N GLN A 52 14.48 11.37 1.43
CA GLN A 52 15.49 12.38 1.74
C GLN A 52 15.05 13.37 2.83
N ARG A 53 13.76 13.42 3.17
CA ARG A 53 13.19 14.35 4.16
C ARG A 53 12.33 13.61 5.16
N TRP A 54 12.88 12.54 5.74
CA TRP A 54 12.18 11.82 6.80
C TRP A 54 12.02 12.74 8.01
N LEU A 55 10.77 13.01 8.41
CA LEU A 55 10.51 13.72 9.65
C LEU A 55 10.88 12.80 10.83
N VAL A 56 11.89 13.20 11.60
CA VAL A 56 12.27 12.53 12.85
C VAL A 56 11.90 13.47 13.99
N ILE A 57 11.11 12.98 14.95
CA ILE A 57 10.75 13.72 16.16
C ILE A 57 11.55 13.12 17.31
N ASP A 58 12.55 13.86 17.81
CA ASP A 58 13.52 13.34 18.79
C ASP A 58 12.95 13.20 20.20
N ARG A 59 12.01 14.07 20.60
CA ARG A 59 11.38 14.06 21.93
C ARG A 59 9.92 14.47 21.83
N PHE A 60 9.05 13.66 22.41
CA PHE A 60 7.64 13.99 22.63
C PHE A 60 7.50 14.47 24.08
N GLU A 61 7.34 15.77 24.29
CA GLU A 61 7.10 16.33 25.62
C GLU A 61 5.59 16.47 25.86
N GLU A 62 5.05 15.63 26.75
CA GLU A 62 3.69 15.79 27.25
C GLU A 62 3.65 16.96 28.24
N SER A 63 3.09 18.09 27.83
CA SER A 63 2.83 19.19 28.76
C SER A 63 1.63 18.85 29.64
N VAL A 64 1.89 18.27 30.82
CA VAL A 64 0.87 18.14 31.86
C VAL A 64 0.62 19.52 32.45
N SER A 65 -0.42 20.20 31.95
CA SER A 65 -0.97 21.42 32.54
C SER A 65 -1.41 21.11 33.97
N SER A 66 -0.55 21.44 34.94
CA SER A 66 -0.87 21.34 36.36
C SER A 66 -1.78 22.49 36.74
N ILE A 67 -3.10 22.29 36.60
CA ILE A 67 -4.08 23.15 37.24
C ILE A 67 -4.13 22.74 38.72
N VAL A 68 -3.24 23.32 39.52
CA VAL A 68 -3.38 23.34 40.98
C VAL A 68 -4.21 24.57 41.33
N HIS A 69 -5.49 24.37 41.65
CA HIS A 69 -6.26 25.36 42.40
C HIS A 69 -6.17 25.02 43.89
N ILE A 70 -5.74 26.03 44.65
CA ILE A 70 -5.71 26.09 46.12
C ILE A 70 -7.14 26.08 46.66
#